data_AF-A0A101G7L9-F1
#
_entry.id   AF-A0A101G7L9-F1
#
_cell.length_a   1.000
_cell.length_b   1.000
_cell.length_c   1.000
_cell.angle_alpha   90.00
_cell.angle_beta   90.00
_cell.angle_gamma   90.00
#
_symmetry.space_group_name_H-M   'P 1'
#
loop_
_entity.id
_entity.type
_entity.pdbx_description
1 polymer ?
#
loop_
_entity_poly.entity_id
_entity_poly.type
_entity_poly.pdbx_seq_one_letter_code
_entity_poly.pdbx_strand_id
1 'polypeptide(L)'
;MLLACPECGAESPYDVWQSINTAEDPLAREEVLQGKINIFECPKCETRSMIPSSLLYHDPDRRIIAQYYPPESMKESNFFDQFDPEGRITLPIPEKQRENMPEYLNNIHVTFTMQELILYIRFREELFVKQRQKRVKESER
;
A
#
# COMPACT_ATOMS: atom_id res chain seq x y z
N MET A 1 -19.57 2.48 2.89
CA MET A 1 -20.23 2.34 1.57
C MET A 1 -21.15 1.11 1.61
N LEU A 2 -22.15 0.96 0.73
CA LEU A 2 -22.86 -0.32 0.58
C LEU A 2 -22.25 -1.09 -0.59
N LEU A 3 -21.95 -2.37 -0.37
CA LEU A 3 -21.48 -3.28 -1.39
C LEU A 3 -22.51 -4.37 -1.61
N ALA A 4 -22.90 -4.58 -2.87
CA ALA A 4 -23.76 -5.69 -3.27
C ALA A 4 -22.93 -6.96 -3.48
N CYS A 5 -23.31 -8.05 -2.81
CA CYS A 5 -22.68 -9.35 -3.00
C CYS A 5 -22.89 -9.86 -4.43
N PRO A 6 -21.83 -10.27 -5.16
CA PRO A 6 -21.95 -10.75 -6.53
C PRO A 6 -22.74 -12.07 -6.65
N GLU A 7 -22.78 -12.89 -5.60
CA GLU A 7 -23.46 -14.20 -5.63
C GLU A 7 -24.94 -14.12 -5.28
N CYS A 8 -25.31 -13.35 -4.24
CA CYS A 8 -26.69 -13.35 -3.73
C CYS A 8 -27.39 -11.99 -3.80
N GLY A 9 -26.69 -10.95 -4.25
CA GLY A 9 -27.21 -9.57 -4.37
C GLY A 9 -27.49 -8.87 -3.05
N ALA A 10 -27.17 -9.47 -1.90
CA ALA A 10 -27.36 -8.82 -0.60
C ALA A 10 -26.41 -7.64 -0.47
N GLU A 11 -26.96 -6.49 -0.08
CA GLU A 11 -26.18 -5.30 0.23
C GLU A 11 -25.73 -5.34 1.69
N SER A 12 -24.50 -4.95 1.95
CA SER A 12 -23.97 -4.85 3.31
C SER A 12 -23.03 -3.65 3.42
N PRO A 13 -22.98 -2.98 4.59
CA PRO A 13 -21.99 -1.95 4.83
C PRO A 13 -20.60 -2.57 4.75
N TYR A 14 -19.71 -1.90 4.03
CA TYR A 14 -18.33 -2.30 3.89
C TYR A 14 -17.42 -1.08 3.89
N ASP A 15 -16.29 -1.21 4.57
CA ASP A 15 -15.25 -0.22 4.67
C ASP A 15 -14.03 -0.68 3.87
N VAL A 16 -13.57 0.19 2.99
CA VAL A 16 -12.47 -0.08 2.08
C VAL A 16 -11.25 0.67 2.57
N TRP A 17 -10.16 -0.06 2.78
CA TRP A 17 -8.87 0.52 3.09
C TRP A 17 -8.25 1.10 1.82
N GLN A 18 -8.02 2.41 1.84
CA GLN A 18 -7.34 3.14 0.77
C GLN A 18 -5.93 3.59 1.18
N SER A 19 -5.68 3.68 2.48
CA SER A 19 -4.38 3.98 3.05
C SER A 19 -4.19 3.27 4.38
N ILE A 20 -2.94 2.90 4.66
CA ILE A 20 -2.51 2.30 5.92
C ILE A 20 -1.24 3.00 6.35
N ASN A 21 -1.24 3.48 7.59
CA ASN A 21 -0.06 3.98 8.26
C ASN A 21 0.23 3.07 9.45
N THR A 22 1.36 2.35 9.43
CA THR A 22 1.69 1.38 10.48
C THR A 22 2.03 2.02 11.82
N ALA A 23 2.31 3.33 11.86
CA ALA A 23 2.46 4.07 13.11
C ALA A 23 1.11 4.35 13.79
N GLU A 24 0.01 4.40 13.01
CA GLU A 24 -1.34 4.63 13.51
C GLU A 24 -2.06 3.32 13.80
N ASP A 25 -1.89 2.31 12.94
CA ASP A 25 -2.44 0.97 13.10
C ASP A 25 -1.38 -0.12 12.83
N PRO A 26 -0.69 -0.60 13.89
CA PRO A 26 0.27 -1.68 13.75
C PRO A 26 -0.34 -3.03 13.35
N LEU A 27 -1.63 -3.26 13.63
CA LEU A 27 -2.31 -4.50 13.28
C LEU A 27 -2.62 -4.55 11.77
N ALA A 28 -2.95 -3.40 11.17
CA ALA A 28 -3.18 -3.28 9.72
C ALA A 28 -1.98 -3.75 8.89
N ARG A 29 -0.74 -3.61 9.40
CA ARG A 29 0.45 -4.18 8.74
C ARG A 29 0.33 -5.69 8.53
N GLU A 30 -0.07 -6.42 9.56
CA GLU A 30 -0.14 -7.88 9.49
C GLU A 30 -1.26 -8.33 8.53
N GLU A 31 -2.39 -7.62 8.53
CA GLU A 31 -3.48 -7.86 7.57
C GLU A 31 -3.02 -7.68 6.12
N VAL A 32 -2.20 -6.65 5.82
CA VAL A 32 -1.58 -6.48 4.48
C VAL A 32 -0.71 -7.67 4.15
N LEU A 33 0.19 -8.05 5.05
CA LEU A 33 1.17 -9.12 4.81
C LEU A 33 0.56 -10.51 4.68
N GLN A 34 -0.64 -10.71 5.22
CA GLN A 34 -1.46 -11.91 5.06
C GLN A 34 -2.35 -11.85 3.82
N GLY A 35 -2.39 -10.72 3.10
CA GLY A 35 -3.29 -10.51 1.96
C GLY A 35 -4.76 -10.47 2.34
N LYS A 36 -5.07 -10.11 3.60
CA LYS A 36 -6.42 -10.10 4.16
C LYS A 36 -7.13 -8.76 4.10
N ILE A 37 -6.50 -7.77 3.48
CA ILE A 37 -7.09 -6.43 3.33
C ILE A 37 -8.07 -6.39 2.18
N ASN A 38 -9.11 -5.59 2.39
CA ASN A 38 -10.17 -5.40 1.42
C ASN A 38 -10.86 -6.73 1.06
N ILE A 39 -10.95 -7.67 2.00
CA ILE A 39 -11.76 -8.88 1.85
C ILE A 39 -13.18 -8.62 2.36
N PHE A 40 -14.13 -8.67 1.43
CA PHE A 40 -15.54 -8.72 1.74
C PHE A 40 -15.99 -10.15 2.00
N GLU A 41 -16.70 -10.37 3.10
CA GLU A 41 -17.40 -11.62 3.42
C GLU A 41 -18.89 -11.33 3.54
N CYS A 42 -19.70 -11.95 2.69
CA CYS A 42 -21.14 -11.71 2.68
C CYS A 42 -21.80 -12.33 3.92
N PRO A 43 -22.54 -11.57 4.74
CA PRO A 43 -23.20 -12.10 5.93
C PRO A 43 -24.38 -13.02 5.62
N LYS A 44 -24.85 -13.08 4.36
CA LYS A 44 -26.01 -13.88 3.95
C LYS A 44 -25.63 -15.23 3.34
N CYS A 45 -24.57 -15.28 2.53
CA CYS A 45 -24.18 -16.48 1.79
C CYS A 45 -22.72 -16.89 2.01
N GLU A 46 -21.99 -16.19 2.88
CA GLU A 46 -20.61 -16.49 3.29
C GLU A 46 -19.58 -16.41 2.15
N THR A 47 -19.98 -15.96 0.96
CA THR A 47 -19.05 -15.74 -0.15
C THR A 47 -18.02 -14.69 0.23
N ARG A 48 -16.75 -15.02 0.00
CA ARG A 48 -15.60 -14.13 0.20
C ARG A 48 -15.07 -13.64 -1.14
N SER A 49 -14.84 -12.33 -1.24
CA SER A 49 -14.25 -11.71 -2.42
C SER A 49 -13.31 -10.58 -2.04
N MET A 50 -12.20 -10.45 -2.76
CA MET A 50 -11.33 -9.29 -2.65
C MET A 50 -11.96 -8.10 -3.37
N ILE A 51 -11.95 -6.93 -2.74
CA ILE A 51 -12.39 -5.67 -3.31
C ILE A 51 -11.18 -5.01 -3.98
N PRO A 52 -11.17 -4.85 -5.31
CA PRO A 52 -10.07 -4.22 -6.02
C PRO A 52 -10.10 -2.72 -5.73
N SER A 53 -9.33 -2.30 -4.73
CA SER A 53 -9.15 -0.89 -4.37
C SER A 53 -7.68 -0.57 -4.26
N SER A 54 -7.31 0.64 -4.70
CA SER A 54 -5.95 1.13 -4.53
C SER A 54 -5.63 1.28 -3.04
N LEU A 55 -4.37 1.05 -2.69
CA LEU A 55 -3.92 1.06 -1.30
C LEU A 55 -2.54 1.72 -1.19
N LEU A 56 -2.47 2.81 -0.43
CA LEU A 56 -1.21 3.42 -0.02
C LEU A 56 -0.74 2.77 1.30
N TYR A 57 0.34 2.00 1.25
CA TYR A 57 1.01 1.47 2.43
C TYR A 57 2.13 2.41 2.86
N HIS A 58 2.13 2.82 4.12
CA HIS A 58 3.16 3.67 4.72
C HIS A 58 3.64 3.09 6.05
N ASP A 59 4.93 2.79 6.13
CA ASP A 59 5.63 2.41 7.36
C ASP A 59 6.76 3.42 7.62
N PRO A 60 6.53 4.45 8.46
CA PRO A 60 7.52 5.48 8.72
C PRO A 60 8.75 4.96 9.48
N ASP A 61 8.58 3.98 10.37
CA ASP A 61 9.65 3.42 11.21
C ASP A 61 10.69 2.67 10.37
N ARG A 62 10.23 1.94 9.35
CA ARG A 62 11.07 1.22 8.39
C ARG A 62 11.31 2.01 7.10
N ARG A 63 10.80 3.25 7.02
CA ARG A 63 10.93 4.17 5.88
C ARG A 63 10.38 3.57 4.58
N ILE A 64 9.27 2.86 4.63
CA ILE A 64 8.62 2.20 3.49
C ILE A 64 7.41 3.02 3.07
N ILE A 65 7.28 3.29 1.79
CA ILE A 65 6.03 3.79 1.20
C ILE A 65 5.83 3.10 -0.14
N ALA A 66 4.65 2.56 -0.36
CA ALA A 66 4.29 1.84 -1.57
C ALA A 66 2.83 2.08 -1.92
N GLN A 67 2.55 2.26 -3.20
CA GLN A 67 1.21 2.44 -3.73
C GLN A 67 0.85 1.20 -4.57
N TYR A 68 -0.22 0.54 -4.17
CA TYR A 68 -0.84 -0.50 -4.97
C TYR A 68 -1.97 0.08 -5.81
N TYR A 69 -2.01 -0.30 -7.09
CA TYR A 69 -3.14 -0.06 -7.98
C TYR A 69 -3.66 -1.40 -8.50
N PRO A 70 -4.98 -1.68 -8.39
CA PRO A 70 -5.56 -2.82 -9.09
C PRO A 70 -5.41 -2.64 -10.61
N PRO A 71 -5.24 -3.72 -11.40
CA PRO A 71 -5.08 -3.63 -12.85
C PRO A 71 -6.20 -2.84 -13.55
N GLU A 72 -7.41 -2.87 -12.99
CA GLU A 72 -8.57 -2.15 -13.48
C GLU A 72 -8.38 -0.63 -13.46
N SER A 73 -7.56 -0.09 -12.55
CA SER A 73 -7.29 1.35 -12.48
C SER A 73 -6.64 1.89 -13.75
N MET A 74 -5.88 1.06 -14.49
CA MET A 74 -5.28 1.48 -15.77
C MET A 74 -6.32 1.78 -16.87
N LYS A 75 -7.59 1.42 -16.67
CA LYS A 75 -8.68 1.72 -17.61
C LYS A 75 -9.30 3.10 -17.35
N GLU A 76 -9.00 3.73 -16.21
CA GLU A 76 -9.50 5.06 -15.86
C GLU A 76 -8.82 6.13 -16.73
N SER A 77 -9.60 7.10 -17.21
CA SER A 77 -9.13 8.07 -18.21
C SER A 77 -7.99 8.97 -17.73
N ASN A 78 -7.93 9.23 -16.43
CA ASN A 78 -6.95 10.11 -15.78
C ASN A 78 -5.90 9.33 -14.98
N PHE A 79 -5.87 8.00 -15.07
CA PHE A 79 -4.94 7.18 -14.29
C PHE A 79 -3.49 7.55 -14.56
N PHE A 80 -3.14 7.86 -15.81
CA PHE A 80 -1.76 8.12 -16.20
C PHE A 80 -1.29 9.54 -15.86
N ASP A 81 -2.20 10.47 -15.58
CA ASP A 81 -1.88 11.88 -15.30
C ASP A 81 -1.09 12.07 -14.00
N GLN A 82 -1.12 11.07 -13.11
CA GLN A 82 -0.41 11.08 -11.84
C GLN A 82 1.05 10.60 -11.93
N PHE A 83 1.54 10.20 -13.10
CA PHE A 83 2.89 9.66 -13.26
C PHE A 83 3.79 10.55 -14.14
N ASP A 84 5.09 10.53 -13.86
CA ASP A 84 6.12 11.05 -14.76
C ASP A 84 6.43 10.06 -15.91
N PRO A 85 7.22 10.44 -16.94
CA PRO A 85 7.59 9.54 -18.03
C PRO A 85 8.33 8.26 -17.61
N GLU A 86 8.93 8.26 -16.42
CA GLU A 86 9.60 7.11 -15.81
C GLU A 86 8.66 6.23 -14.96
N GLY A 87 7.37 6.59 -14.86
CA GLY A 87 6.34 5.85 -14.13
C GLY A 87 6.32 6.11 -12.62
N ARG A 88 6.97 7.18 -12.13
CA ARG A 88 6.95 7.56 -10.71
C ARG A 88 5.76 8.47 -10.44
N ILE A 89 5.20 8.35 -9.24
CA ILE A 89 4.07 9.19 -8.83
C ILE A 89 4.54 10.65 -8.71
N THR A 90 3.87 11.52 -9.45
CA THR A 90 4.03 12.97 -9.36
C THR A 90 3.17 13.50 -8.22
N LEU A 91 3.78 13.76 -7.08
CA LEU A 91 3.09 14.43 -5.97
C LEU A 91 3.03 15.94 -6.26
N PRO A 92 1.84 16.59 -6.20
CA PRO A 92 1.69 18.03 -6.40
C PRO A 92 2.16 18.81 -5.16
N ILE A 93 3.42 18.62 -4.78
CA ILE A 93 4.03 19.22 -3.59
C ILE A 93 4.95 20.35 -4.05
N PRO A 94 4.79 21.59 -3.52
CA PRO A 94 5.71 22.69 -3.79
C PRO A 94 7.16 22.32 -3.48
N GLU A 95 8.11 22.79 -4.29
CA GLU A 95 9.54 22.43 -4.17
C GLU A 95 10.11 22.66 -2.76
N LYS A 96 9.76 23.79 -2.13
CA LYS A 96 10.14 24.12 -0.75
C LYS A 96 9.65 23.11 0.30
N GLN A 97 8.51 22.45 0.05
CA GLN A 97 8.01 21.39 0.93
C GLN A 97 8.69 20.06 0.64
N ARG A 98 9.06 19.80 -0.62
CA ARG A 98 9.81 18.59 -1.02
C ARG A 98 11.21 18.55 -0.40
N GLU A 99 11.91 19.67 -0.32
CA GLU A 99 13.25 19.77 0.30
C GLU A 99 13.24 19.37 1.78
N ASN A 100 12.13 19.61 2.48
CA ASN A 100 11.99 19.29 3.89
C ASN A 100 11.43 17.89 4.13
N MET A 101 11.08 17.15 3.07
CA MET A 101 10.44 15.84 3.18
C MET A 101 11.50 14.73 3.33
N PRO A 102 11.29 13.73 4.20
CA PRO A 102 12.15 12.56 4.27
C PRO A 102 12.37 11.92 2.90
N GLU A 103 13.64 11.68 2.54
CA GLU A 103 14.05 11.21 1.22
C GLU A 103 13.28 9.97 0.73
N TYR A 104 12.93 9.05 1.63
CA TYR A 104 12.21 7.83 1.27
C TYR A 104 10.79 8.08 0.73
N LEU A 105 10.21 9.25 1.02
CA LEU A 105 8.89 9.65 0.51
C LEU A 105 8.96 10.22 -0.91
N ASN A 106 10.16 10.56 -1.40
CA ASN A 106 10.34 11.10 -2.75
C ASN A 106 10.20 10.03 -3.85
N ASN A 107 10.20 8.75 -3.48
CA ASN A 107 10.10 7.64 -4.43
C ASN A 107 9.11 6.60 -3.90
N ILE A 108 7.83 6.87 -4.15
CA ILE A 108 6.76 5.92 -3.82
C ILE A 108 6.85 4.73 -4.77
N HIS A 109 7.05 3.54 -4.21
CA HIS A 109 7.13 2.32 -5.01
C HIS A 109 5.74 1.91 -5.49
N VAL A 110 5.55 1.83 -6.80
CA VAL A 110 4.27 1.46 -7.40
C VAL A 110 4.24 -0.05 -7.63
N THR A 111 3.12 -0.68 -7.30
CA THR A 111 2.87 -2.11 -7.50
C THR A 111 1.50 -2.32 -8.14
N PHE A 112 1.36 -3.37 -8.94
CA PHE A 112 0.13 -3.65 -9.70
C PHE A 112 -0.57 -4.94 -9.28
N THR A 113 -0.02 -5.64 -8.28
CA THR A 113 -0.65 -6.79 -7.64
C THR A 113 -0.46 -6.72 -6.14
N MET A 114 -1.44 -7.24 -5.38
CA MET A 114 -1.31 -7.36 -3.92
C MET A 114 -0.10 -8.22 -3.54
N GLN A 115 0.19 -9.27 -4.31
CA GLN A 115 1.35 -10.13 -4.08
C GLN A 115 2.69 -9.38 -4.22
N GLU A 116 2.80 -8.50 -5.22
CA GLU A 116 3.98 -7.65 -5.41
C GLU A 116 4.15 -6.68 -4.23
N LEU A 117 3.07 -6.02 -3.78
CA LEU A 117 3.09 -5.17 -2.60
C LEU A 117 3.61 -5.93 -1.37
N ILE A 118 3.07 -7.12 -1.10
CA ILE A 118 3.47 -7.95 0.05
C ILE A 118 4.95 -8.32 -0.04
N LEU A 119 5.40 -8.79 -1.21
CA LEU A 119 6.80 -9.18 -1.41
C LEU A 119 7.74 -7.98 -1.27
N TYR A 120 7.35 -6.83 -1.81
CA TYR A 120 8.10 -5.60 -1.68
C TYR A 120 8.24 -5.16 -0.22
N ILE A 121 7.15 -5.16 0.55
CA ILE A 121 7.19 -4.82 1.98
C ILE A 121 8.16 -5.75 2.68
N ARG A 122 7.98 -7.08 2.57
CA ARG A 122 8.88 -8.06 3.22
C ARG A 122 10.35 -7.85 2.86
N PHE A 123 10.63 -7.63 1.58
CA PHE A 123 11.98 -7.32 1.11
C PHE A 123 12.55 -6.07 1.79
N ARG A 124 11.78 -4.98 1.85
CA ARG A 124 12.18 -3.71 2.46
C ARG A 124 12.41 -3.83 3.96
N GLU A 125 11.61 -4.62 4.66
CA GLU A 125 11.79 -4.89 6.10
C GLU A 125 13.10 -5.64 6.37
N GLU A 126 13.36 -6.71 5.63
CA GLU A 126 14.61 -7.48 5.75
C GLU A 126 15.83 -6.63 5.41
N LEU A 127 15.73 -5.82 4.35
CA LEU A 127 16.79 -4.89 3.97
C LEU A 127 17.09 -3.89 5.09
N PHE A 128 16.06 -3.32 5.72
CA PHE A 128 16.19 -2.39 6.83
C PHE A 128 16.93 -3.01 8.02
N VAL A 129 16.55 -4.22 8.42
CA VAL A 129 17.21 -4.97 9.51
C VAL A 129 18.69 -5.21 9.17
N LYS A 130 18.99 -5.72 7.97
CA LYS A 130 20.36 -6.00 7.54
C LYS A 130 21.23 -4.73 7.50
N GLN A 131 20.69 -3.60 7.06
CA GLN A 131 21.43 -2.33 7.05
C GLN A 131 21.74 -1.83 8.46
N ARG A 132 20.79 -1.94 9.40
CA ARG A 132 21.04 -1.56 10.80
C ARG A 132 22.13 -2.43 11.44
N GLN A 133 22.10 -3.74 11.21
CA GLN A 133 23.12 -4.65 11.70
C GLN A 133 24.52 -4.34 11.15
N LYS A 134 24.62 -3.95 9.86
CA LYS A 134 25.89 -3.54 9.26
C LYS A 134 26.45 -2.29 9.94
N ARG A 135 25.63 -1.26 10.16
CA ARG A 135 26.06 0.00 10.82
C ARG A 135 26.55 -0.23 12.25
N VAL A 136 25.87 -1.10 13.02
CA VAL A 136 26.30 -1.44 14.38
C VAL A 136 27.68 -2.09 14.37
N LYS A 137 27.89 -3.08 13.49
CA LYS A 137 29.19 -3.77 13.34
C LYS A 137 30.32 -2.84 12.88
N GLU A 138 30.00 -1.80 12.11
CA GLU A 138 30.97 -0.79 11.66
C GLU A 138 31.31 0.19 12.78
N SER A 139 30.38 0.52 13.68
CA SER A 139 30.64 1.41 14.83
C SER A 139 31.40 0.76 15.98
N GLU A 140 31.48 -0.57 16.02
CA GLU A 140 32.22 -1.36 17.02
C GLU A 140 33.68 -1.65 16.60
N ARG A 141 34.08 -1.21 15.39
CA ARG A 141 35.45 -1.34 14.85
C ARG A 141 36.20 -0.02 14.95
#